data_AF-S7NB93-F1
#
_entry.id   AF-S7NB93-F1
#
_cell.length_a   1.000
_cell.length_b   1.000
_cell.length_c   1.000
_cell.angle_alpha   90.00
_cell.angle_beta   90.00
_cell.angle_gamma   90.00
#
_symmetry.space_group_name_H-M   'P 1'
#
loop_
_entity.id
_entity.type
_entity.pdbx_description
1 polymer ?
#
loop_
_entity_poly.entity_id
_entity_poly.type
_entity_poly.pdbx_seq_one_letter_code
_entity_poly.pdbx_strand_id
1 'polypeptide(L)'
;MALAQLPLTASVPRLSYLIHAKAFSTVEDSQHERKKRKNNETDFSNIGRKISERIIHVFDEKGNDLGNMHRADVIRLMDERDLRLVKRKPSTDPPEYQLMTGTQIHQERLRLREREKARPKTGPTLTKELIFSSNIGQHDLDTKSKQIQQWIEKKYKVQVTIKKAKNAEEPENKMEELFNQILQTMPGIATFSSRPQPVKGGKAVICVLRHLSEKEEIAYRQTQETQEGNPLNKENGNDKKSDILHQ
;
A
#
# COMPACT_ATOMS: atom_id res chain seq x y z
N MET A 1 35.40 -51.83 -46.38
CA MET A 1 34.41 -50.80 -46.77
C MET A 1 33.48 -50.64 -45.57
N ALA A 2 33.30 -49.51 -44.89
CA ALA A 2 33.60 -48.12 -45.18
C ALA A 2 33.97 -47.38 -43.88
N LEU A 3 34.93 -46.46 -44.00
CA LEU A 3 35.17 -45.33 -43.09
C LEU A 3 34.14 -44.24 -43.40
N ALA A 4 33.49 -43.66 -42.40
CA ALA A 4 32.96 -42.30 -42.51
C ALA A 4 32.79 -41.66 -41.12
N GLN A 5 33.66 -40.69 -40.85
CA GLN A 5 33.60 -39.76 -39.73
C GLN A 5 32.42 -38.79 -39.91
N LEU A 6 31.76 -38.41 -38.82
CA LEU A 6 30.84 -37.27 -38.76
C LEU A 6 31.57 -36.08 -38.10
N PRO A 7 31.60 -34.88 -38.72
CA PRO A 7 32.19 -33.69 -38.11
C PRO A 7 31.20 -32.89 -37.26
N LEU A 8 31.74 -32.29 -36.19
CA LEU A 8 31.12 -31.21 -35.40
C LEU A 8 30.85 -29.99 -36.30
N THR A 9 29.65 -29.42 -36.21
CA THR A 9 29.44 -28.00 -36.55
C THR A 9 28.58 -27.33 -35.48
N ALA A 10 29.11 -26.24 -34.92
CA ALA A 10 28.50 -25.44 -33.88
C ALA A 10 27.46 -24.49 -34.48
N SER A 11 26.24 -24.49 -33.93
CA SER A 11 25.19 -23.52 -34.27
C SER A 11 25.09 -22.47 -33.18
N VAL A 12 25.52 -21.24 -33.48
CA VAL A 12 25.45 -20.07 -32.60
C VAL A 12 24.01 -19.52 -32.56
N PRO A 13 23.45 -19.17 -31.39
CA PRO A 13 22.09 -18.62 -31.30
C PRO A 13 22.06 -17.14 -31.70
N ARG A 14 21.18 -16.79 -32.65
CA ARG A 14 20.92 -15.40 -33.06
C ARG A 14 19.93 -14.76 -32.08
N LEU A 15 20.43 -13.84 -31.25
CA LEU A 15 19.69 -13.15 -30.22
C LEU A 15 19.08 -11.86 -30.80
N SER A 16 17.79 -11.89 -31.17
CA SER A 16 17.06 -10.70 -31.64
C SER A 16 16.51 -9.91 -30.44
N TYR A 17 17.25 -8.91 -29.98
CA TYR A 17 16.72 -7.89 -29.06
C TYR A 17 16.04 -6.78 -29.86
N LEU A 18 14.71 -6.76 -29.86
CA LEU A 18 13.92 -5.58 -30.20
C LEU A 18 13.43 -4.97 -28.88
N ILE A 19 14.26 -4.12 -28.27
CA ILE A 19 13.84 -3.28 -27.16
C ILE A 19 13.11 -2.09 -27.77
N HIS A 20 11.79 -2.10 -27.66
CA HIS A 20 10.98 -0.92 -27.92
C HIS A 20 11.30 0.12 -26.83
N ALA A 21 12.05 1.15 -27.19
CA ALA A 21 12.24 2.33 -26.35
C ALA A 21 10.92 3.11 -26.32
N LYS A 22 10.29 3.21 -25.14
CA LYS A 22 9.13 4.08 -24.93
C LYS A 22 9.64 5.44 -24.44
N ALA A 23 9.42 6.46 -25.25
CA ALA A 23 9.81 7.84 -24.95
C ALA A 23 9.10 8.34 -23.67
N PHE A 24 9.87 9.03 -22.82
CA PHE A 24 9.37 9.77 -21.67
C PHE A 24 8.58 10.99 -22.18
N SER A 25 7.28 11.02 -21.92
CA SER A 25 6.44 12.22 -22.08
C SER A 25 6.02 12.70 -20.69
N THR A 26 6.24 13.98 -20.44
CA THR A 26 5.91 14.69 -19.20
C THR A 26 4.42 15.02 -19.16
N VAL A 27 3.57 14.06 -18.82
CA VAL A 27 2.17 14.30 -18.46
C VAL A 27 1.76 13.29 -17.39
N GLU A 28 1.06 13.78 -16.35
CA GLU A 28 0.54 13.05 -15.19
C GLU A 28 0.16 11.59 -15.46
N ASP A 29 1.08 10.67 -15.16
CA ASP A 29 0.79 9.24 -15.26
C ASP A 29 0.12 8.78 -13.95
N SER A 30 -1.11 9.22 -13.73
CA SER A 30 -2.03 8.55 -12.81
C SER A 30 -2.59 7.28 -13.47
N GLN A 31 -1.70 6.38 -13.87
CA GLN A 31 -2.06 5.03 -14.33
C GLN A 31 -2.51 4.25 -13.10
N HIS A 32 -3.82 4.30 -12.82
CA HIS A 32 -4.47 3.40 -11.89
C HIS A 32 -4.34 1.99 -12.47
N GLU A 33 -3.29 1.26 -12.08
CA GLU A 33 -3.14 -0.16 -12.38
C GLU A 33 -4.45 -0.88 -12.01
N ARG A 34 -5.18 -1.35 -13.03
CA ARG A 34 -6.48 -2.01 -12.90
C ARG A 34 -6.28 -3.39 -12.28
N LYS A 35 -6.06 -3.45 -10.96
CA LYS A 35 -6.19 -4.68 -10.19
C LYS A 35 -7.67 -4.91 -9.88
N LYS A 36 -8.12 -6.15 -10.12
CA LYS A 36 -9.50 -6.65 -9.92
C LYS A 36 -10.09 -6.05 -8.64
N ARG A 37 -11.08 -5.17 -8.75
CA ARG A 37 -11.81 -4.63 -7.59
C ARG A 37 -12.34 -5.83 -6.81
N LYS A 38 -11.86 -6.07 -5.59
CA LYS A 38 -12.58 -6.93 -4.65
C LYS A 38 -13.97 -6.30 -4.55
N ASN A 39 -15.02 -7.07 -4.81
CA ASN A 39 -16.38 -6.63 -4.56
C ASN A 39 -16.47 -6.37 -3.06
N ASN A 40 -16.39 -5.11 -2.66
CA ASN A 40 -16.93 -4.68 -1.38
C ASN A 40 -18.45 -4.75 -1.56
N GLU A 41 -19.01 -5.95 -1.46
CA GLU A 41 -20.44 -6.14 -1.41
C GLU A 41 -20.91 -5.36 -0.18
N THR A 42 -21.61 -4.25 -0.42
CA THR A 42 -22.10 -3.41 0.67
C THR A 42 -23.11 -4.22 1.44
N ASP A 43 -22.85 -4.48 2.72
CA ASP A 43 -23.66 -5.33 3.59
C ASP A 43 -25.15 -4.96 3.57
N PHE A 44 -25.46 -3.68 3.34
CA PHE A 44 -26.82 -3.16 3.23
C PHE A 44 -27.31 -3.13 1.76
N SER A 45 -27.81 -4.26 1.28
CA SER A 45 -28.41 -4.38 -0.05
C SER A 45 -29.79 -5.02 0.00
N ASN A 46 -30.65 -4.63 -0.95
CA ASN A 46 -31.93 -5.28 -1.15
C ASN A 46 -31.72 -6.51 -2.04
N ILE A 47 -32.09 -7.68 -1.52
CA ILE A 47 -31.89 -8.98 -2.18
C ILE A 47 -33.04 -9.30 -3.14
N GLY A 48 -34.22 -8.73 -2.90
CA GLY A 48 -35.44 -9.09 -3.62
C GLY A 48 -35.85 -10.53 -3.31
N ARG A 49 -36.35 -11.24 -4.33
CA ARG A 49 -36.92 -12.60 -4.18
C ARG A 49 -35.91 -13.73 -4.29
N LYS A 50 -34.68 -13.46 -4.76
CA LYS A 50 -33.66 -14.50 -4.97
C LYS A 50 -32.87 -14.72 -3.68
N ILE A 51 -33.43 -15.52 -2.79
CA ILE A 51 -32.81 -15.88 -1.50
C ILE A 51 -32.06 -17.21 -1.67
N SER A 52 -30.74 -17.19 -1.43
CA SER A 52 -29.89 -18.38 -1.57
C SER A 52 -30.12 -19.37 -0.44
N GLU A 53 -30.29 -18.88 0.78
CA GLU A 53 -30.37 -19.69 1.99
C GLU A 53 -31.79 -20.23 2.22
N ARG A 54 -31.86 -21.43 2.83
CA ARG A 54 -33.14 -22.11 3.07
C ARG A 54 -33.86 -21.57 4.29
N ILE A 55 -33.12 -21.42 5.39
CA ILE A 55 -33.57 -20.90 6.67
C ILE A 55 -32.85 -19.59 6.91
N ILE A 56 -33.61 -18.57 7.27
CA ILE A 56 -33.09 -17.24 7.55
C ILE A 56 -33.76 -16.68 8.81
N HIS A 57 -33.02 -15.86 9.55
CA HIS A 57 -33.55 -15.16 10.72
C HIS A 57 -34.08 -13.80 10.29
N VAL A 58 -35.35 -13.50 10.57
CA VAL A 58 -36.03 -12.33 9.97
C VAL A 58 -36.53 -11.36 11.02
N PHE A 59 -36.24 -10.08 10.80
CA PHE A 59 -36.81 -8.97 11.53
C PHE A 59 -37.91 -8.26 10.73
N ASP A 60 -38.90 -7.76 11.45
CA ASP A 60 -40.02 -6.98 10.93
C ASP A 60 -39.62 -5.51 10.59
N GLU A 61 -40.53 -4.74 9.97
CA GLU A 61 -40.25 -3.34 9.63
C GLU A 61 -40.05 -2.43 10.83
N LYS A 62 -40.55 -2.85 12.01
CA LYS A 62 -40.38 -2.17 13.29
C LYS A 62 -39.18 -2.69 14.10
N GLY A 63 -38.49 -3.71 13.59
CA GLY A 63 -37.36 -4.36 14.27
C GLY A 63 -37.76 -5.46 15.26
N ASN A 64 -39.02 -5.91 15.23
CA ASN A 64 -39.45 -7.08 15.99
C ASN A 64 -38.82 -8.34 15.40
N ASP A 65 -38.40 -9.27 16.26
CA ASP A 65 -37.87 -10.56 15.84
C ASP A 65 -39.02 -11.50 15.46
N LEU A 66 -39.03 -11.99 14.21
CA LEU A 66 -39.99 -12.98 13.72
C LEU A 66 -39.41 -14.42 13.77
N GLY A 67 -38.16 -14.56 14.20
CA GLY A 67 -37.45 -15.80 14.36
C GLY A 67 -36.93 -16.39 13.05
N ASN A 68 -36.59 -17.68 13.12
CA ASN A 68 -36.08 -18.43 11.98
C ASN A 68 -37.23 -18.93 11.13
N MET A 69 -37.24 -18.58 9.85
CA MET A 69 -38.29 -18.96 8.91
C MET A 69 -37.72 -19.49 7.61
N HIS A 70 -38.52 -20.31 6.92
CA HIS A 70 -38.16 -20.81 5.61
C HIS A 70 -38.30 -19.70 4.57
N ARG A 71 -37.40 -19.64 3.58
CA ARG A 71 -37.41 -18.60 2.53
C ARG A 71 -38.77 -18.42 1.84
N ALA A 72 -39.58 -19.47 1.76
CA ALA A 72 -40.91 -19.42 1.16
C ALA A 72 -41.89 -18.57 1.97
N ASP A 73 -41.89 -18.71 3.31
CA ASP A 73 -42.73 -17.91 4.20
C ASP A 73 -42.34 -16.43 4.16
N VAL A 74 -41.04 -16.17 4.04
CA VAL A 74 -40.49 -14.81 3.89
C VAL A 74 -41.03 -14.15 2.62
N ILE A 75 -40.98 -14.85 1.49
CA ILE A 75 -41.48 -14.33 0.21
C ILE A 75 -42.98 -14.05 0.31
N ARG A 76 -43.74 -14.91 0.99
CA ARG A 76 -45.16 -14.67 1.25
C ARG A 76 -45.38 -13.40 2.09
N LEU A 77 -44.62 -13.20 3.17
CA LEU A 77 -44.70 -11.99 3.99
C LEU A 77 -44.31 -10.72 3.22
N MET A 78 -43.34 -10.81 2.32
CA MET A 78 -42.97 -9.71 1.43
C MET A 78 -44.13 -9.33 0.51
N ASP A 79 -44.84 -10.31 -0.06
CA ASP A 79 -45.95 -10.08 -0.98
C ASP A 79 -47.22 -9.60 -0.26
N GLU A 80 -47.52 -10.14 0.93
CA GLU A 80 -48.67 -9.73 1.76
C GLU A 80 -48.59 -8.28 2.23
N ARG A 81 -47.38 -7.80 2.52
CA ARG A 81 -47.15 -6.47 3.11
C ARG A 81 -46.48 -5.48 2.15
N ASP A 82 -46.20 -5.89 0.91
CA ASP A 82 -45.45 -5.14 -0.10
C ASP A 82 -44.11 -4.59 0.45
N LEU A 83 -43.36 -5.44 1.15
CA LEU A 83 -42.08 -5.12 1.80
C LEU A 83 -40.89 -5.70 1.04
N ARG A 84 -39.72 -5.10 1.26
CA ARG A 84 -38.46 -5.53 0.62
C ARG A 84 -37.55 -6.18 1.65
N LEU A 85 -36.90 -7.28 1.26
CA LEU A 85 -35.96 -7.99 2.12
C LEU A 85 -34.55 -7.40 1.98
N VAL A 86 -34.01 -6.95 3.11
CA VAL A 86 -32.68 -6.34 3.19
C VAL A 86 -31.77 -7.22 4.04
N LYS A 87 -30.55 -7.46 3.54
CA LYS A 87 -29.54 -8.19 4.29
C LYS A 87 -28.97 -7.29 5.40
N ARG A 88 -28.91 -7.78 6.64
CA ARG A 88 -28.31 -7.05 7.77
C ARG A 88 -26.97 -7.64 8.17
N LYS A 89 -26.96 -8.92 8.52
CA LYS A 89 -25.74 -9.63 8.91
C LYS A 89 -25.60 -10.91 8.09
N PRO A 90 -24.76 -10.90 7.03
CA PRO A 90 -24.51 -12.09 6.24
C PRO A 90 -23.67 -13.15 6.97
N SER A 91 -22.89 -12.75 7.98
CA SER A 91 -21.89 -13.60 8.63
C SER A 91 -22.43 -14.47 9.75
N THR A 92 -23.67 -14.29 10.18
CA THR A 92 -24.32 -15.10 11.22
C THR A 92 -24.90 -16.38 10.62
N ASP A 93 -24.96 -17.45 11.40
CA ASP A 93 -25.64 -18.70 11.03
C ASP A 93 -26.77 -18.97 12.03
N PRO A 94 -28.06 -18.82 11.65
CA PRO A 94 -28.55 -18.44 10.32
C PRO A 94 -28.32 -16.95 9.97
N PRO A 95 -28.25 -16.57 8.68
CA PRO A 95 -28.05 -15.17 8.29
C PRO A 95 -29.26 -14.31 8.66
N GLU A 96 -28.98 -13.08 9.12
CA GLU A 96 -30.01 -12.13 9.56
C GLU A 96 -30.46 -11.20 8.42
N TYR A 97 -31.77 -11.17 8.21
CA TYR A 97 -32.46 -10.30 7.24
C TYR A 97 -33.52 -9.45 7.93
N GLN A 98 -33.89 -8.32 7.31
CA GLN A 98 -34.97 -7.46 7.80
C GLN A 98 -35.89 -7.05 6.64
N LEU A 99 -37.19 -7.09 6.90
CA LEU A 99 -38.21 -6.53 6.03
C LEU A 99 -38.25 -5.01 6.24
N MET A 100 -38.16 -4.25 5.15
CA MET A 100 -38.16 -2.79 5.20
C MET A 100 -38.95 -2.20 4.03
N THR A 101 -39.53 -1.03 4.27
CA THR A 101 -40.14 -0.21 3.21
C THR A 101 -39.08 0.49 2.37
N GLY A 102 -39.44 0.91 1.15
CA GLY A 102 -38.52 1.66 0.27
C GLY A 102 -37.96 2.94 0.91
N THR A 103 -38.78 3.65 1.68
CA THR A 103 -38.39 4.89 2.38
C THR A 103 -37.37 4.61 3.49
N GLN A 104 -37.60 3.59 4.31
CA GLN A 104 -36.66 3.19 5.37
C GLN A 104 -35.31 2.77 4.78
N ILE A 105 -35.31 2.04 3.66
CA ILE A 105 -34.08 1.66 2.93
C ILE A 105 -33.33 2.90 2.45
N HIS A 106 -34.03 3.89 1.92
CA HIS A 106 -33.40 5.13 1.45
C HIS A 106 -32.75 5.91 2.61
N GLN A 107 -33.48 6.07 3.72
CA GLN A 107 -32.97 6.76 4.92
C GLN A 107 -31.75 6.05 5.52
N GLU A 108 -31.78 4.73 5.63
CA GLU A 108 -30.65 3.97 6.16
C GLU A 108 -29.44 4.03 5.22
N ARG A 109 -29.65 3.99 3.89
CA ARG A 109 -28.57 4.23 2.92
C ARG A 109 -27.95 5.61 3.05
N LEU A 110 -28.77 6.64 3.29
CA LEU A 110 -28.27 7.99 3.50
C LEU A 110 -27.43 8.07 4.78
N ARG A 111 -27.94 7.50 5.88
CA ARG A 111 -27.23 7.41 7.17
C ARG A 111 -25.90 6.66 7.04
N LEU A 112 -25.88 5.55 6.32
CA LEU A 112 -24.66 4.78 6.05
C LEU A 112 -23.66 5.60 5.25
N ARG A 113 -24.10 6.30 4.21
CA ARG A 113 -23.25 7.19 3.39
C ARG A 113 -22.66 8.34 4.23
N GLU A 114 -23.45 8.96 5.09
CA GLU A 114 -22.98 10.02 5.99
C GLU A 114 -21.96 9.48 6.99
N ARG A 115 -22.20 8.30 7.56
CA ARG A 115 -21.24 7.63 8.43
C ARG A 115 -19.94 7.29 7.70
N GLU A 116 -20.00 6.85 6.45
CA GLU A 116 -18.80 6.61 5.62
C GLU A 116 -18.04 7.89 5.29
N LYS A 117 -18.73 9.02 5.08
CA LYS A 117 -18.10 10.33 4.92
C LYS A 117 -17.43 10.81 6.21
N ALA A 118 -18.08 10.61 7.36
CA ALA A 118 -17.55 11.02 8.67
C ALA A 118 -16.41 10.12 9.16
N ARG A 119 -16.41 8.84 8.74
CA ARG A 119 -15.35 7.88 9.01
C ARG A 119 -14.81 7.37 7.68
N PRO A 120 -13.98 8.16 6.98
CA PRO A 120 -13.33 7.68 5.76
C PRO A 120 -12.50 6.46 6.14
N LYS A 121 -12.99 5.27 5.77
CA LYS A 121 -12.23 4.03 5.94
C LYS A 121 -10.98 4.19 5.07
N THR A 122 -9.82 4.28 5.71
CA THR A 122 -8.53 4.24 5.00
C THR A 122 -8.57 3.02 4.08
N GLY A 123 -8.57 3.25 2.76
CA GLY A 123 -8.70 2.19 1.78
C GLY A 123 -7.62 1.11 1.96
N PRO A 124 -7.80 -0.08 1.37
CA PRO A 124 -6.78 -1.11 1.43
C PRO A 124 -5.46 -0.54 0.93
N THR A 125 -4.44 -0.51 1.79
CA THR A 125 -3.13 0.02 1.44
C THR A 125 -2.54 -0.83 0.31
N LEU A 126 -2.51 -0.29 -0.91
CA LEU A 126 -1.92 -1.00 -2.04
C LEU A 126 -0.40 -1.02 -1.88
N THR A 127 0.19 -2.17 -2.18
CA THR A 127 1.65 -2.33 -2.25
C THR A 127 2.10 -2.15 -3.68
N LYS A 128 3.03 -1.23 -3.91
CA LYS A 128 3.74 -1.02 -5.18
C LYS A 128 5.11 -1.68 -5.08
N GLU A 129 5.51 -2.37 -6.13
CA GLU A 129 6.80 -3.06 -6.19
C GLU A 129 7.75 -2.30 -7.11
N LEU A 130 8.96 -2.04 -6.64
CA LEU A 130 10.02 -1.42 -7.42
C LEU A 130 11.28 -2.28 -7.37
N ILE A 131 11.84 -2.55 -8.54
CA ILE A 131 13.04 -3.37 -8.67
C ILE A 131 14.11 -2.55 -9.39
N PHE A 132 15.33 -2.60 -8.87
CA PHE A 132 16.52 -2.08 -9.55
C PHE A 132 17.78 -2.85 -9.16
N SER A 133 18.86 -2.59 -9.91
CA SER A 133 20.15 -3.22 -9.70
C SER A 133 21.02 -2.36 -8.79
N SER A 134 21.98 -2.99 -8.12
CA SER A 134 22.92 -2.32 -7.22
C SER A 134 23.97 -1.44 -7.90
N ASN A 135 24.15 -1.59 -9.22
CA ASN A 135 24.99 -0.73 -10.07
C ASN A 135 24.23 0.46 -10.67
N ILE A 136 23.13 0.88 -10.05
CA ILE A 136 22.33 2.02 -10.48
C ILE A 136 23.15 3.32 -10.42
N GLY A 137 23.00 4.16 -11.44
CA GLY A 137 23.61 5.50 -11.45
C GLY A 137 22.86 6.49 -10.56
N GLN A 138 23.53 7.55 -10.12
CA GLN A 138 22.94 8.55 -9.21
C GLN A 138 21.66 9.19 -9.78
N HIS A 139 21.66 9.57 -11.07
CA HIS A 139 20.49 10.18 -11.72
C HIS A 139 19.25 9.27 -11.74
N ASP A 140 19.45 7.98 -12.01
CA ASP A 140 18.37 6.98 -12.02
C ASP A 140 17.86 6.72 -10.59
N LEU A 141 18.77 6.70 -9.61
CA LEU A 141 18.43 6.56 -8.20
C LEU A 141 17.57 7.74 -7.72
N ASP A 142 17.92 8.97 -8.10
CA ASP A 142 17.15 10.17 -7.76
C ASP A 142 15.74 10.12 -8.36
N THR A 143 15.64 9.70 -9.62
CA THR A 143 14.35 9.57 -10.33
C THR A 143 13.46 8.52 -9.65
N LYS A 144 14.03 7.35 -9.30
CA LYS A 144 13.32 6.31 -8.55
C LYS A 144 12.94 6.78 -7.14
N SER A 145 13.79 7.54 -6.47
CA SER A 145 13.50 8.08 -5.13
C SER A 145 12.31 9.04 -5.17
N LYS A 146 12.23 9.92 -6.17
CA LYS A 146 11.06 10.79 -6.40
C LYS A 146 9.79 9.98 -6.68
N GLN A 147 9.89 8.90 -7.46
CA GLN A 147 8.76 8.01 -7.72
C GLN A 147 8.27 7.32 -6.43
N ILE A 148 9.20 6.84 -5.59
CA ILE A 148 8.87 6.24 -4.29
C ILE A 148 8.20 7.28 -3.40
N GLN A 149 8.72 8.50 -3.33
CA GLN A 149 8.14 9.60 -2.56
C GLN A 149 6.68 9.86 -2.96
N GLN A 150 6.41 10.01 -4.26
CA GLN A 150 5.05 10.22 -4.77
C GLN A 150 4.08 9.08 -4.39
N TRP A 151 4.57 7.84 -4.35
CA TRP A 151 3.76 6.70 -3.91
C TRP A 151 3.50 6.71 -2.41
N ILE A 152 4.51 7.06 -1.62
CA ILE A 152 4.39 7.14 -0.16
C ILE A 152 3.43 8.27 0.24
N GLU A 153 3.49 9.43 -0.41
CA GLU A 153 2.56 10.56 -0.20
C GLU A 153 1.11 10.15 -0.46
N LYS A 154 0.86 9.30 -1.47
CA LYS A 154 -0.45 8.69 -1.74
C LYS A 154 -0.82 7.55 -0.78
N LYS A 155 -0.09 7.41 0.33
CA LYS A 155 -0.24 6.39 1.38
C LYS A 155 -0.11 4.95 0.86
N TYR A 156 0.66 4.71 -0.20
CA TYR A 156 1.00 3.35 -0.64
C TYR A 156 2.13 2.75 0.19
N LYS A 157 2.14 1.42 0.31
CA LYS A 157 3.33 0.68 0.75
C LYS A 157 4.22 0.45 -0.47
N VAL A 158 5.52 0.64 -0.33
CA VAL A 158 6.46 0.45 -1.44
C VAL A 158 7.43 -0.66 -1.07
N GLN A 159 7.37 -1.78 -1.79
CA GLN A 159 8.35 -2.86 -1.67
C GLN A 159 9.47 -2.61 -2.66
N VAL A 160 10.66 -2.32 -2.15
CA VAL A 160 11.84 -2.05 -2.96
C VAL A 160 12.73 -3.29 -2.95
N THR A 161 13.13 -3.76 -4.13
CA THR A 161 14.04 -4.90 -4.30
C THR A 161 15.29 -4.46 -5.05
N ILE A 162 16.44 -4.57 -4.39
CA ILE A 162 17.75 -4.34 -5.00
C ILE A 162 18.36 -5.69 -5.34
N LYS A 163 18.71 -5.90 -6.61
CA LYS A 163 19.37 -7.13 -7.10
C LYS A 163 20.87 -6.89 -7.25
N LYS A 164 21.69 -7.88 -6.86
CA LYS A 164 23.13 -7.87 -7.17
C LYS A 164 23.33 -7.81 -8.69
N ALA A 165 24.24 -6.96 -9.15
CA ALA A 165 24.69 -6.97 -10.53
C ALA A 165 25.36 -8.32 -10.86
N LYS A 166 25.21 -8.81 -12.10
CA LYS A 166 25.61 -10.18 -12.49
C LYS A 166 27.11 -10.47 -12.38
N ASN A 167 27.97 -9.46 -12.26
CA ASN A 167 29.44 -9.58 -12.34
C ASN A 167 30.18 -8.73 -11.29
N ALA A 168 29.55 -8.41 -10.15
CA ALA A 168 30.18 -7.55 -9.15
C ALA A 168 30.28 -8.28 -7.80
N GLU A 169 31.52 -8.44 -7.30
CA GLU A 169 31.77 -8.63 -5.87
C GLU A 169 31.45 -7.32 -5.17
N GLU A 170 30.20 -7.16 -4.80
CA GLU A 170 29.78 -5.98 -4.07
C GLU A 170 29.83 -6.22 -2.57
N PRO A 171 30.32 -5.23 -1.80
CA PRO A 171 30.28 -5.31 -0.36
C PRO A 171 28.82 -5.46 0.08
N GLU A 172 28.59 -6.33 1.06
CA GLU A 172 27.24 -6.64 1.56
C GLU A 172 26.51 -5.36 2.03
N ASN A 173 27.27 -4.38 2.51
CA ASN A 173 26.77 -3.10 3.03
C ASN A 173 26.29 -2.13 1.95
N LYS A 174 26.74 -2.24 0.69
CA LYS A 174 26.38 -1.29 -0.37
C LYS A 174 24.88 -1.22 -0.60
N MET A 175 24.18 -2.34 -0.44
CA MET A 175 22.73 -2.39 -0.63
C MET A 175 22.00 -1.71 0.51
N GLU A 176 22.49 -1.87 1.74
CA GLU A 176 21.95 -1.17 2.90
C GLU A 176 22.17 0.34 2.79
N GLU A 177 23.35 0.77 2.35
CA GLU A 177 23.66 2.17 2.07
C GLU A 177 22.69 2.78 1.05
N LEU A 178 22.38 2.08 -0.05
CA LEU A 178 21.40 2.53 -1.02
C LEU A 178 20.00 2.71 -0.42
N PHE A 179 19.56 1.80 0.45
CA PHE A 179 18.27 1.97 1.15
C PHE A 179 18.28 3.16 2.11
N ASN A 180 19.39 3.37 2.81
CA ASN A 180 19.55 4.51 3.71
C ASN A 180 19.58 5.83 2.93
N GLN A 181 20.26 5.89 1.77
CA GLN A 181 20.30 7.05 0.89
C GLN A 181 18.89 7.40 0.36
N ILE A 182 18.12 6.38 -0.06
CA ILE A 182 16.73 6.56 -0.48
C ILE A 182 15.89 7.15 0.66
N LEU A 183 16.03 6.64 1.89
CA LEU A 183 15.27 7.14 3.03
C LEU A 183 15.68 8.58 3.41
N GLN A 184 16.98 8.90 3.36
CA GLN A 184 17.49 10.25 3.62
C GLN A 184 17.00 11.28 2.62
N THR A 185 16.66 10.86 1.40
CA THR A 185 16.09 11.75 0.37
C THR A 185 14.68 12.24 0.72
N MET A 186 13.96 11.53 1.60
CA MET A 186 12.58 11.83 2.00
C MET A 186 12.41 11.80 3.53
N PRO A 187 13.12 12.67 4.26
CA PRO A 187 13.09 12.67 5.71
C PRO A 187 11.70 13.16 6.20
N GLY A 188 11.19 12.56 7.27
CA GLY A 188 9.89 12.93 7.85
C GLY A 188 8.65 12.48 7.07
N ILE A 189 8.79 11.87 5.88
CA ILE A 189 7.68 11.38 5.07
C ILE A 189 7.58 9.85 5.13
N ALA A 190 8.73 9.17 5.04
CA ALA A 190 8.82 7.72 4.94
C ALA A 190 9.49 7.08 6.15
N THR A 191 9.13 5.84 6.44
CA THR A 191 9.84 4.97 7.39
C THR A 191 9.85 3.52 6.92
N PHE A 192 10.77 2.72 7.45
CA PHE A 192 10.80 1.29 7.19
C PHE A 192 9.61 0.61 7.89
N SER A 193 8.73 0.01 7.09
CA SER A 193 7.78 -0.99 7.59
C SER A 193 8.46 -2.34 7.82
N SER A 194 9.43 -2.67 6.97
CA SER A 194 10.29 -3.85 7.09
C SER A 194 11.71 -3.42 6.73
N ARG A 195 12.66 -3.72 7.61
CA ARG A 195 14.08 -3.45 7.40
C ARG A 195 14.60 -4.21 6.17
N PRO A 196 15.71 -3.78 5.55
CA PRO A 196 16.33 -4.55 4.47
C PRO A 196 16.60 -6.00 4.92
N GLN A 197 16.11 -6.97 4.15
CA GLN A 197 16.32 -8.40 4.41
C GLN A 197 16.88 -9.08 3.15
N PRO A 198 17.93 -9.90 3.27
CA PRO A 198 18.46 -10.65 2.15
C PRO A 198 17.46 -11.74 1.74
N VAL A 199 17.22 -11.88 0.44
CA VAL A 199 16.35 -12.89 -0.16
C VAL A 199 17.06 -13.60 -1.30
N LYS A 200 16.51 -14.73 -1.74
CA LYS A 200 17.06 -15.54 -2.84
C LYS A 200 18.54 -15.92 -2.61
N GLY A 201 18.87 -16.28 -1.37
CA GLY A 201 20.24 -16.64 -0.97
C GLY A 201 21.22 -15.47 -1.07
N GLY A 202 20.80 -14.27 -0.68
CA GLY A 202 21.65 -13.07 -0.67
C GLY A 202 21.86 -12.41 -2.04
N LYS A 203 21.18 -12.90 -3.10
CA LYS A 203 21.27 -12.32 -4.45
C LYS A 203 20.43 -11.05 -4.63
N ALA A 204 19.51 -10.80 -3.71
CA ALA A 204 18.74 -9.57 -3.66
C ALA A 204 18.44 -9.20 -2.22
N VAL A 205 18.19 -7.93 -1.97
CA VAL A 205 17.73 -7.41 -0.69
C VAL A 205 16.38 -6.73 -0.92
N ILE A 206 15.42 -7.04 -0.05
CA ILE A 206 14.08 -6.45 -0.09
C ILE A 206 13.88 -5.59 1.15
N CYS A 207 13.30 -4.41 0.97
CA CYS A 207 12.75 -3.63 2.07
C CYS A 207 11.31 -3.21 1.74
N VAL A 208 10.55 -2.87 2.78
CA VAL A 208 9.19 -2.31 2.61
C VAL A 208 9.14 -0.96 3.29
N LEU A 209 8.84 0.08 2.52
CA LEU A 209 8.65 1.45 2.97
C LEU A 209 7.17 1.74 3.15
N ARG A 210 6.86 2.58 4.13
CA ARG A 210 5.52 3.12 4.38
C ARG A 210 5.60 4.61 4.69
N HIS A 211 4.45 5.28 4.60
CA HIS A 211 4.29 6.61 5.16
C HIS A 211 4.49 6.56 6.68
N LEU A 212 5.13 7.61 7.19
CA LEU A 212 5.22 7.90 8.61
C LEU A 212 3.81 7.97 9.24
N SER A 213 3.64 7.48 10.45
CA SER A 213 2.37 7.60 11.17
C SER A 213 2.20 9.02 11.69
N GLU A 214 0.97 9.49 11.90
CA GLU A 214 0.69 10.83 12.46
C GLU A 214 1.47 11.09 13.76
N LYS A 215 1.61 10.07 14.62
CA LYS A 215 2.39 10.14 15.86
C LYS A 215 3.90 10.34 15.59
N GLU A 216 4.41 9.65 14.59
CA GLU A 216 5.82 9.69 14.20
C GLU A 216 6.13 11.02 13.48
N GLU A 217 5.20 11.57 12.71
CA GLU A 217 5.32 12.91 12.08
C GLU A 217 5.36 14.03 13.12
N ILE A 218 4.54 13.95 14.17
CA ILE A 218 4.57 14.93 15.28
C ILE A 218 5.91 14.86 16.01
N ALA A 219 6.41 13.67 16.32
CA ALA A 219 7.71 13.49 16.96
C ALA A 219 8.86 14.03 16.09
N TYR A 220 8.79 13.81 14.77
CA TYR A 220 9.77 14.34 13.84
C TYR A 220 9.79 15.88 13.83
N ARG A 221 8.62 16.53 13.79
CA ARG A 221 8.50 18.00 13.87
C ARG A 221 9.05 18.56 15.18
N GLN A 222 8.70 17.95 16.32
CA GLN A 222 9.21 18.37 17.63
C GLN A 222 10.74 18.26 17.72
N THR A 223 11.32 17.24 17.08
CA THR A 223 12.78 17.06 17.03
C THR A 223 13.46 18.16 16.20
N GLN A 224 12.84 18.59 15.09
CA GLN A 224 13.36 19.71 14.28
C GLN A 224 13.26 21.04 15.03
N GLU A 225 12.12 21.33 15.66
CA GLU A 225 11.93 22.56 16.46
C GLU A 225 12.95 22.68 17.61
N THR A 226 13.30 21.55 18.24
CA THR A 226 14.32 21.51 19.31
C THR A 226 15.74 21.75 18.79
N GLN A 227 16.02 21.37 17.53
CA GLN A 227 17.32 21.63 16.90
C GLN A 227 17.46 23.07 16.39
N GLU A 228 16.38 23.69 15.92
CA GLU A 228 16.36 25.09 15.48
C GLU A 228 16.27 26.09 16.65
N GLY A 229 15.71 25.69 17.79
CA GLY A 229 15.58 26.53 19.00
C GLY A 229 16.86 26.73 19.83
N ASN A 230 18.02 26.24 19.38
CA ASN A 230 19.28 26.36 20.11
C ASN A 230 20.35 27.22 19.38
N PRO A 231 20.13 28.53 19.12
CA PRO A 231 21.19 29.43 18.67
C PRO A 231 21.68 30.32 19.83
N LEU A 232 22.62 29.83 20.67
CA LEU A 232 23.73 30.60 21.26
C LEU A 232 24.47 29.75 22.32
N ASN A 233 25.68 29.29 21.99
CA ASN A 233 26.78 29.25 22.96
C ASN A 233 28.13 29.26 22.23
N LYS A 234 28.44 30.44 21.67
CA LYS A 234 29.72 30.93 21.13
C LYS A 234 29.44 32.41 20.85
N GLU A 235 30.10 33.42 21.41
CA GLU A 235 31.50 33.60 21.78
C GLU A 235 31.65 34.68 22.87
N ASN A 236 32.78 34.65 23.60
CA ASN A 236 33.75 35.74 23.82
C ASN A 236 34.65 35.29 24.99
N GLY A 237 35.94 34.99 24.83
CA GLY A 237 36.96 35.74 24.11
C GLY A 237 37.70 36.63 25.11
N ASN A 238 38.86 36.20 25.60
CA ASN A 238 39.87 37.12 26.12
C ASN A 238 41.27 36.50 26.01
N ASP A 239 41.86 36.70 24.84
CA ASP A 239 43.30 36.67 24.62
C ASP A 239 43.81 38.12 24.65
N LYS A 240 44.66 38.45 25.63
CA LYS A 240 45.78 39.42 25.57
C LYS A 240 46.31 39.73 26.97
N LYS A 241 47.52 39.24 27.29
CA LYS A 241 48.77 40.01 27.28
C LYS A 241 49.88 39.22 27.98
N SER A 242 50.93 38.90 27.24
CA SER A 242 52.28 38.74 27.80
C SER A 242 52.85 40.13 28.13
N ASP A 243 53.51 40.21 29.28
CA ASP A 243 54.85 40.81 29.49
C ASP A 243 55.03 41.61 30.79
N ILE A 244 56.17 41.31 31.42
CA ILE A 244 56.99 42.04 32.41
C ILE A 244 56.59 41.97 33.90
N LEU A 245 57.34 41.14 34.64
CA LEU A 245 58.02 41.63 35.84
C LEU A 245 59.36 40.90 36.05
N HIS A 246 60.45 41.66 35.92
CA HIS A 246 61.75 41.35 36.48
C HIS A 246 61.83 41.98 37.88
N GLN A 247 62.50 41.25 38.78
CA GLN A 247 63.04 41.61 40.10
C GLN A 247 62.12 41.40 41.30
#